data_AF-A0A094J102-F1
#
_entry.id   AF-A0A094J102-F1
#
_cell.length_a   1.000
_cell.length_b   1.000
_cell.length_c   1.000
_cell.angle_alpha   90.00
_cell.angle_beta   90.00
_cell.angle_gamma   90.00
#
_symmetry.space_group_name_H-M   'P 1'
#
loop_
_entity.id
_entity.type
_entity.pdbx_description
1 polymer ?
#
loop_
_entity_poly.entity_id
_entity_poly.type
_entity_poly.pdbx_seq_one_letter_code
_entity_poly.pdbx_strand_id
1 'polypeptide(L)'
;MHSAVLLKAEVKALQAANEQKKRRERKRKRRIMQGGSLSIQEGEDILHSAKVDAQVYIEVASESSQQVGSKGQQRRCGQSIQAIKQGHIQNVKSAAVTYNVPRTTLRQRIQGMASQRDSIPNSCKLTPYEESAIVQYILDLDLRGFLPRLQAVQEMADLLLSERGESPVGINWTTNFIKRRTEIKAKFSQKYDYKRAKCEDPKII
;
A
#
# COMPACT_ATOMS: atom_id res chain seq x y z
N MET A 1 -6.00 -9.10 -53.85
CA MET A 1 -6.93 -7.96 -54.01
C MET A 1 -8.12 -7.96 -53.05
N HIS A 2 -8.62 -9.11 -52.55
CA HIS A 2 -9.76 -9.16 -51.63
C HIS A 2 -9.46 -8.77 -50.16
N SER A 3 -8.24 -9.03 -49.67
CA SER A 3 -7.85 -8.73 -48.28
C SER A 3 -7.85 -7.23 -47.95
N ALA A 4 -7.39 -6.40 -48.88
CA ALA A 4 -7.39 -4.94 -48.71
C ALA A 4 -8.81 -4.35 -48.65
N VAL A 5 -9.78 -4.97 -49.32
CA VAL A 5 -11.19 -4.55 -49.29
C VAL A 5 -11.83 -4.87 -47.95
N LEU A 6 -11.54 -6.05 -47.38
CA LEU A 6 -12.04 -6.46 -46.07
C LEU A 6 -11.48 -5.58 -44.96
N LEU A 7 -10.18 -5.29 -44.96
CA LEU A 7 -9.56 -4.40 -43.98
C LEU A 7 -10.11 -2.98 -44.06
N LYS A 8 -10.37 -2.48 -45.28
CA LYS A 8 -10.97 -1.14 -45.47
C LYS A 8 -12.42 -1.10 -44.97
N ALA A 9 -13.18 -2.18 -45.13
CA ALA A 9 -14.53 -2.30 -44.59
C ALA A 9 -14.53 -2.34 -43.06
N GLU A 10 -13.61 -3.08 -42.46
CA GLU A 10 -13.46 -3.18 -41.00
C GLU A 10 -13.04 -1.85 -40.37
N VAL A 11 -12.04 -1.18 -40.94
CA VAL A 11 -11.61 0.15 -40.46
C VAL A 11 -12.77 1.15 -40.54
N LYS A 12 -13.58 1.11 -41.62
CA LYS A 12 -14.76 1.97 -41.77
C LYS A 12 -15.83 1.64 -40.73
N ALA A 13 -16.06 0.36 -40.44
CA ALA A 13 -16.99 -0.08 -39.39
C ALA A 13 -16.52 0.35 -37.99
N LEU A 14 -15.22 0.21 -37.69
CA LEU A 14 -14.62 0.66 -36.43
C LEU A 14 -14.69 2.19 -36.26
N GLN A 15 -14.46 2.94 -37.34
CA GLN A 15 -14.61 4.40 -37.34
C GLN A 15 -16.05 4.82 -37.06
N ALA A 16 -17.03 4.18 -37.71
CA ALA A 16 -18.46 4.43 -37.48
C ALA A 16 -18.88 4.11 -36.03
N ALA A 17 -18.41 2.99 -35.48
CA ALA A 17 -18.67 2.61 -34.09
C ALA A 17 -18.06 3.60 -33.09
N ASN A 18 -16.83 4.06 -33.33
CA ASN A 18 -16.15 5.06 -32.52
C ASN A 18 -16.86 6.43 -32.56
N GLU A 19 -17.39 6.81 -33.73
CA GLU A 19 -18.16 8.04 -33.87
C GLU A 19 -19.50 7.97 -33.11
N GLN A 20 -20.18 6.82 -33.14
CA GLN A 20 -21.37 6.59 -32.32
C GLN A 20 -21.07 6.66 -30.82
N LYS A 21 -19.95 6.10 -30.36
CA LYS A 21 -19.50 6.19 -28.95
C LYS A 21 -19.27 7.65 -28.54
N LYS A 22 -18.54 8.44 -29.35
CA LYS A 22 -18.32 9.87 -29.10
C LYS A 22 -19.65 10.66 -29.06
N ARG A 23 -20.63 10.32 -29.91
CA ARG A 23 -21.97 10.94 -29.89
C ARG A 23 -22.74 10.61 -28.60
N ARG A 24 -22.66 9.36 -28.11
CA ARG A 24 -23.26 8.94 -26.84
C ARG A 24 -22.63 9.67 -25.65
N GLU A 25 -21.32 9.80 -25.63
CA GLU A 25 -20.58 10.55 -24.60
C GLU A 25 -20.93 12.04 -24.62
N ARG A 26 -21.03 12.69 -25.79
CA ARG A 26 -21.50 14.08 -25.90
C ARG A 26 -22.93 14.26 -25.41
N LYS A 27 -23.83 13.32 -25.68
CA LYS A 27 -25.22 13.32 -25.14
C LYS A 27 -25.24 13.10 -23.63
N ARG A 28 -24.39 12.21 -23.10
CA ARG A 28 -24.20 11.98 -21.65
C ARG A 28 -23.64 13.21 -20.95
N LYS A 29 -22.63 13.88 -21.54
CA LYS A 29 -22.10 15.17 -21.06
C LYS A 29 -23.17 16.28 -21.06
N ARG A 30 -24.00 16.38 -22.10
CA ARG A 30 -25.14 17.34 -22.12
C ARG A 30 -26.17 17.05 -21.01
N ARG A 31 -26.42 15.79 -20.66
CA ARG A 31 -27.28 15.43 -19.52
C ARG A 31 -26.66 15.75 -18.16
N ILE A 32 -25.33 15.67 -18.03
CA ILE A 32 -24.61 16.05 -16.82
C ILE A 32 -24.63 17.58 -16.60
N MET A 33 -24.86 18.39 -17.64
CA MET A 33 -24.89 19.86 -17.50
C MET A 33 -26.10 20.43 -16.75
N GLN A 34 -27.16 19.65 -16.48
CA GLN A 34 -28.32 20.10 -15.67
C GLN A 34 -28.29 19.63 -14.20
N GLY A 35 -27.21 18.98 -13.76
CA GLY A 35 -26.95 18.64 -12.37
C GLY A 35 -25.46 18.75 -12.11
N GLY A 36 -25.05 19.90 -11.55
CA GLY A 36 -23.67 20.40 -11.49
C GLY A 36 -22.63 19.34 -11.15
N SER A 37 -21.70 19.16 -12.08
CA SER A 37 -20.45 18.43 -11.88
C SER A 37 -19.39 19.43 -11.46
N LEU A 38 -18.65 19.13 -10.40
CA LEU A 38 -17.58 19.96 -9.84
C LEU A 38 -16.72 20.61 -10.93
N SER A 39 -16.47 21.91 -10.77
CA SER A 39 -15.55 22.70 -11.60
C SER A 39 -14.12 22.16 -11.48
N ILE A 40 -13.30 22.34 -12.52
CA ILE A 40 -11.88 21.93 -12.52
C ILE A 40 -11.15 22.53 -11.31
N GLN A 41 -11.48 23.77 -10.94
CA GLN A 41 -10.93 24.45 -9.78
C GLN A 41 -11.31 23.75 -8.46
N GLU A 42 -12.58 23.34 -8.33
CA GLU A 42 -13.05 22.59 -7.16
C GLU A 42 -12.40 21.21 -7.06
N GLY A 43 -12.07 20.60 -8.21
CA GLY A 43 -11.28 19.36 -8.26
C GLY A 43 -9.82 19.55 -7.81
N GLU A 44 -9.19 20.66 -8.20
CA GLU A 44 -7.83 21.01 -7.78
C GLU A 44 -7.79 21.37 -6.29
N ASP A 45 -8.78 22.08 -5.78
CA ASP A 45 -8.91 22.44 -4.37
C ASP A 45 -9.13 21.20 -3.50
N ILE A 46 -9.87 20.20 -3.97
CA ILE A 46 -10.00 18.90 -3.30
C ILE A 46 -8.68 18.14 -3.27
N LEU A 47 -7.90 18.14 -4.37
CA LEU A 47 -6.58 17.51 -4.39
C LEU A 47 -5.61 18.22 -3.45
N HIS A 48 -5.67 19.56 -3.38
CA HIS A 48 -4.87 20.35 -2.46
C HIS A 48 -5.27 20.10 -1.00
N SER A 49 -6.57 20.11 -0.69
CA SER A 49 -7.13 19.75 0.64
C SER A 49 -6.71 18.35 1.03
N ALA A 50 -6.90 17.35 0.17
CA ALA A 50 -6.55 15.96 0.46
C ALA A 50 -5.04 15.77 0.70
N LYS A 51 -4.20 16.57 0.03
CA LYS A 51 -2.74 16.56 0.21
C LYS A 51 -2.33 17.22 1.53
N VAL A 52 -3.00 18.31 1.91
CA VAL A 52 -2.85 18.94 3.22
C VAL A 52 -3.36 18.01 4.32
N ASP A 53 -4.51 17.37 4.16
CA ASP A 53 -5.09 16.42 5.12
C ASP A 53 -4.21 15.16 5.26
N ALA A 54 -3.60 14.68 4.18
CA ALA A 54 -2.62 13.60 4.23
C ALA A 54 -1.34 14.03 4.96
N GLN A 55 -0.88 15.27 4.77
CA GLN A 55 0.26 15.83 5.49
C GLN A 55 -0.05 16.00 6.99
N VAL A 56 -1.22 16.55 7.32
CA VAL A 56 -1.73 16.69 8.69
C VAL A 56 -1.94 15.31 9.32
N TYR A 57 -2.39 14.29 8.59
CA TYR A 57 -2.49 12.93 9.10
C TYR A 57 -1.12 12.32 9.42
N ILE A 58 -0.10 12.58 8.59
CA ILE A 58 1.28 12.14 8.87
C ILE A 58 1.85 12.87 10.11
N GLU A 59 1.56 14.15 10.28
CA GLU A 59 2.02 14.96 11.41
C GLU A 59 1.27 14.62 12.72
N VAL A 60 -0.06 14.50 12.69
CA VAL A 60 -0.90 14.09 13.82
C VAL A 60 -0.63 12.63 14.22
N ALA A 61 -0.36 11.71 13.28
CA ALA A 61 0.07 10.34 13.60
C ALA A 61 1.47 10.28 14.20
N SER A 62 2.32 11.29 13.96
CA SER A 62 3.61 11.44 14.63
C SER A 62 3.46 11.96 16.07
N GLU A 63 2.33 12.59 16.39
CA GLU A 63 1.99 13.20 17.69
C GLU A 63 1.07 12.34 18.57
N SER A 64 0.22 11.47 18.02
CA SER A 64 -0.72 10.66 18.80
C SER A 64 -0.11 9.34 19.31
N SER A 65 0.36 9.37 20.56
CA SER A 65 0.18 8.31 21.58
C SER A 65 0.99 7.00 21.45
N GLN A 66 2.27 7.09 21.84
CA GLN A 66 3.15 6.09 22.53
C GLN A 66 4.64 6.32 22.15
N GLN A 67 5.10 7.57 22.30
CA GLN A 67 6.39 8.00 21.75
C GLN A 67 7.41 8.44 22.81
N VAL A 68 7.00 8.73 24.04
CA VAL A 68 7.88 9.40 25.02
C VAL A 68 8.93 8.46 25.63
N GLY A 69 8.59 7.18 25.88
CA GLY A 69 9.53 6.21 26.48
C GLY A 69 10.59 5.67 25.50
N SER A 70 10.15 5.29 24.28
CA SER A 70 11.01 4.61 23.29
C SER A 70 11.95 5.57 22.54
N LYS A 71 11.49 6.77 22.14
CA LYS A 71 12.36 7.80 21.54
C LYS A 71 13.48 8.20 22.52
N GLY A 72 13.15 8.32 23.81
CA GLY A 72 14.12 8.63 24.85
C GLY A 72 15.17 7.53 25.02
N GLN A 73 14.78 6.25 24.96
CA GLN A 73 15.72 5.13 25.05
C GLN A 73 16.64 5.06 23.82
N GLN A 74 16.13 5.33 22.62
CA GLN A 74 16.92 5.36 21.38
C GLN A 74 17.99 6.45 21.43
N ARG A 75 17.60 7.67 21.86
CA ARG A 75 18.51 8.81 22.03
C ARG A 75 19.62 8.51 23.05
N ARG A 76 19.26 7.96 24.21
CA ARG A 76 20.23 7.55 25.25
C ARG A 76 21.19 6.46 24.75
N CYS A 77 20.70 5.53 23.93
CA CYS A 77 21.54 4.51 23.29
C CYS A 77 22.53 5.13 22.29
N GLY A 78 22.11 6.11 21.50
CA GLY A 78 23.01 6.87 20.62
C GLY A 78 24.09 7.65 21.39
N GLN A 79 23.70 8.34 22.46
CA GLN A 79 24.63 9.10 23.31
C GLN A 79 25.66 8.20 24.00
N SER A 80 25.24 7.03 24.51
CA SER A 80 26.16 6.07 25.13
C SER A 80 27.18 5.49 24.14
N ILE A 81 26.77 5.19 22.90
CA ILE A 81 27.71 4.76 21.84
C ILE A 81 28.71 5.86 21.51
N GLN A 82 28.25 7.11 21.42
CA GLN A 82 29.11 8.26 21.13
C GLN A 82 30.13 8.48 22.26
N ALA A 83 29.71 8.38 23.53
CA ALA A 83 30.59 8.50 24.68
C ALA A 83 31.67 7.41 24.73
N ILE A 84 31.33 6.18 24.33
CA ILE A 84 32.30 5.07 24.20
C ILE A 84 33.29 5.36 23.07
N LYS A 85 32.83 5.80 21.91
CA LYS A 85 33.69 6.13 20.75
C LYS A 85 34.65 7.28 21.04
N GLN A 86 34.21 8.27 21.80
CA GLN A 86 35.02 9.42 22.23
C GLN A 86 35.95 9.11 23.41
N GLY A 87 35.92 7.90 23.97
CA GLY A 87 36.82 7.49 25.06
C GLY A 87 36.43 8.01 26.45
N HIS A 88 35.34 8.76 26.59
CA HIS A 88 34.83 9.23 27.90
C HIS A 88 34.47 8.07 28.83
N ILE A 89 33.99 6.96 28.26
CA ILE A 89 33.65 5.74 29.00
C ILE A 89 34.21 4.53 28.25
N GLN A 90 35.15 3.83 28.85
CA GLN A 90 35.79 2.69 28.19
C GLN A 90 34.96 1.39 28.27
N ASN A 91 34.04 1.30 29.23
CA ASN A 91 33.32 0.06 29.51
C ASN A 91 31.82 0.17 29.17
N VAL A 92 31.33 -0.77 28.36
CA VAL A 92 29.91 -0.86 27.96
C VAL A 92 28.99 -0.95 29.17
N LYS A 93 29.44 -1.61 30.26
CA LYS A 93 28.69 -1.69 31.52
C LYS A 93 28.47 -0.32 32.13
N SER A 94 29.53 0.48 32.22
CA SER A 94 29.49 1.81 32.84
C SER A 94 28.63 2.75 32.00
N ALA A 95 28.76 2.72 30.67
CA ALA A 95 27.94 3.53 29.77
C ALA A 95 26.45 3.18 29.88
N ALA A 96 26.11 1.88 29.98
CA ALA A 96 24.75 1.43 30.19
C ALA A 96 24.13 1.97 31.49
N VAL A 97 24.89 2.00 32.57
CA VAL A 97 24.46 2.55 33.87
C VAL A 97 24.32 4.07 33.79
N THR A 98 25.33 4.79 33.31
CA THR A 98 25.34 6.27 33.24
C THR A 98 24.20 6.82 32.39
N TYR A 99 23.92 6.19 31.25
CA TYR A 99 22.86 6.63 30.34
C TYR A 99 21.52 5.91 30.57
N ASN A 100 21.42 5.07 31.60
CA ASN A 100 20.22 4.29 31.93
C ASN A 100 19.64 3.54 30.70
N VAL A 101 20.49 2.75 30.04
CA VAL A 101 20.12 1.90 28.88
C VAL A 101 20.41 0.45 29.25
N PRO A 102 19.52 -0.51 28.93
CA PRO A 102 19.81 -1.93 29.13
C PRO A 102 21.11 -2.33 28.42
N ARG A 103 22.01 -3.01 29.15
CA ARG A 103 23.31 -3.45 28.63
C ARG A 103 23.19 -4.29 27.37
N THR A 104 22.16 -5.13 27.29
CA THR A 104 21.85 -5.96 26.12
C THR A 104 21.60 -5.09 24.89
N THR A 105 20.70 -4.11 24.99
CA THR A 105 20.39 -3.16 23.91
C THR A 105 21.62 -2.39 23.44
N LEU A 106 22.46 -1.91 24.37
CA LEU A 106 23.68 -1.18 24.02
C LEU A 106 24.69 -2.07 23.29
N ARG A 107 24.90 -3.31 23.76
CA ARG A 107 25.78 -4.29 23.09
C ARG A 107 25.30 -4.62 21.69
N GLN A 108 24.00 -4.87 21.54
CA GLN A 108 23.37 -5.14 20.25
C GLN A 108 23.56 -3.98 19.25
N ARG A 109 23.40 -2.73 19.73
CA ARG A 109 23.60 -1.53 18.93
C ARG A 109 25.06 -1.36 18.48
N ILE A 110 26.03 -1.65 19.36
CA ILE A 110 27.47 -1.61 19.03
C ILE A 110 27.82 -2.66 17.96
N GLN A 111 27.15 -3.81 17.98
CA GLN A 111 27.28 -4.86 16.97
C GLN A 111 26.56 -4.53 15.65
N GLY A 112 26.01 -3.33 15.50
CA GLY A 112 25.36 -2.87 14.27
C GLY A 112 23.89 -3.25 14.13
N MET A 113 23.25 -3.81 15.17
CA MET A 113 21.83 -4.12 15.08
C MET A 113 20.98 -2.85 15.16
N ALA A 114 20.20 -2.63 14.10
CA ALA A 114 19.18 -1.61 14.04
C ALA A 114 18.06 -1.88 15.07
N SER A 115 17.37 -0.83 15.50
CA SER A 115 16.21 -0.97 16.38
C SER A 115 15.07 -1.46 15.50
N GLN A 116 14.17 -2.27 16.04
CA GLN A 116 13.02 -2.75 15.27
C GLN A 116 12.20 -1.60 14.64
N ARG A 117 12.20 -0.41 15.27
CA ARG A 117 11.56 0.81 14.72
C ARG A 117 12.31 1.41 13.53
N ASP A 118 13.63 1.27 13.48
CA ASP A 118 14.48 1.79 12.39
C ASP A 118 14.65 0.75 11.27
N SER A 119 14.37 -0.53 11.57
CA SER A 119 14.41 -1.62 10.60
C SER A 119 13.17 -1.58 9.72
N ILE A 120 13.39 -1.69 8.40
CA ILE A 120 12.31 -1.89 7.45
C ILE A 120 11.65 -3.25 7.78
N PRO A 121 10.35 -3.29 8.09
CA PRO A 121 9.69 -4.55 8.41
C PRO A 121 9.66 -5.43 7.16
N ASN A 122 9.76 -6.76 7.32
CA ASN A 122 9.75 -7.71 6.21
C ASN A 122 8.50 -7.60 5.31
N SER A 123 7.41 -7.01 5.82
CA SER A 123 6.19 -6.67 5.07
C SER A 123 6.33 -5.48 4.11
N CYS A 124 7.44 -4.76 4.15
CA CYS A 124 7.78 -3.60 3.31
C CYS A 124 9.06 -3.86 2.49
N LYS A 125 9.32 -5.13 2.12
CA LYS A 125 10.39 -5.50 1.18
C LYS A 125 10.22 -4.81 -0.19
N LEU A 126 8.97 -4.57 -0.61
CA LEU A 126 8.67 -3.87 -1.85
C LEU A 126 8.71 -2.35 -1.66
N THR A 127 9.11 -1.64 -2.72
CA THR A 127 9.08 -0.17 -2.71
C THR A 127 7.64 0.34 -2.75
N PRO A 128 7.38 1.58 -2.30
CA PRO A 128 6.04 2.16 -2.36
C PRO A 128 5.43 2.15 -3.78
N TYR A 129 6.27 2.28 -4.82
CA TYR A 129 5.85 2.21 -6.21
C TYR A 129 5.38 0.79 -6.60
N GLU A 130 6.14 -0.23 -6.24
CA GLU A 130 5.77 -1.63 -6.51
C GLU A 130 4.51 -2.03 -5.76
N GLU A 131 4.39 -1.63 -4.50
CA GLU A 131 3.16 -1.85 -3.74
C GLU A 131 1.97 -1.19 -4.43
N SER A 132 2.15 0.02 -4.97
CA SER A 132 1.09 0.73 -5.71
C SER A 132 0.74 0.01 -7.00
N ALA A 133 1.72 -0.54 -7.73
CA ALA A 133 1.49 -1.34 -8.94
C ALA A 133 0.68 -2.62 -8.63
N ILE A 134 0.99 -3.31 -7.54
CA ILE A 134 0.23 -4.48 -7.07
C ILE A 134 -1.20 -4.09 -6.70
N VAL A 135 -1.40 -2.95 -6.02
CA VAL A 135 -2.74 -2.43 -5.71
C VAL A 135 -3.54 -2.16 -6.98
N GLN A 136 -2.94 -1.47 -7.96
CA GLN A 136 -3.60 -1.19 -9.25
C GLN A 136 -3.96 -2.49 -10.00
N TYR A 137 -3.06 -3.47 -10.00
CA TYR A 137 -3.33 -4.78 -10.58
C TYR A 137 -4.53 -5.48 -9.94
N ILE A 138 -4.64 -5.46 -8.60
CA ILE A 138 -5.78 -6.03 -7.87
C ILE A 138 -7.09 -5.31 -8.23
N LEU A 139 -7.07 -3.98 -8.35
CA LEU A 139 -8.25 -3.21 -8.72
C LEU A 139 -8.68 -3.47 -10.17
N ASP A 140 -7.74 -3.61 -11.09
CA ASP A 140 -8.02 -3.98 -12.49
C ASP A 140 -8.60 -5.39 -12.61
N LEU A 141 -8.13 -6.35 -11.81
CA LEU A 141 -8.73 -7.70 -11.73
C LEU A 141 -10.20 -7.63 -11.29
N ASP A 142 -10.49 -6.85 -10.25
CA ASP A 142 -11.85 -6.66 -9.74
C ASP A 142 -12.77 -5.99 -10.78
N LEU A 143 -12.28 -4.96 -11.49
CA LEU A 143 -13.02 -4.29 -12.56
C LEU A 143 -13.37 -5.23 -13.72
N ARG A 144 -12.56 -6.25 -13.96
CA ARG A 144 -12.81 -7.28 -14.99
C ARG A 144 -13.72 -8.41 -14.48
N GLY A 145 -14.13 -8.37 -13.22
CA GLY A 145 -14.99 -9.37 -12.59
C GLY A 145 -14.24 -10.60 -12.07
N PHE A 146 -12.91 -10.55 -11.98
CA PHE A 146 -12.11 -11.64 -11.41
C PHE A 146 -11.84 -11.39 -9.94
N LEU A 147 -12.10 -12.39 -9.09
CA LEU A 147 -11.72 -12.35 -7.69
C LEU A 147 -10.20 -12.46 -7.56
N PRO A 148 -9.52 -11.47 -6.95
CA PRO A 148 -8.08 -11.54 -6.75
C PRO A 148 -7.76 -12.67 -5.76
N ARG A 149 -6.95 -13.65 -6.20
CA ARG A 149 -6.49 -14.75 -5.35
C ARG A 149 -5.27 -14.32 -4.56
N LEU A 150 -5.20 -14.68 -3.27
CA LEU A 150 -4.06 -14.37 -2.40
C LEU A 150 -2.73 -14.88 -2.98
N GLN A 151 -2.74 -16.09 -3.55
CA GLN A 151 -1.56 -16.68 -4.18
C GLN A 151 -1.09 -15.87 -5.41
N ALA A 152 -2.01 -15.39 -6.24
CA ALA A 152 -1.65 -14.61 -7.43
C ALA A 152 -1.01 -13.26 -7.06
N VAL A 153 -1.43 -12.65 -5.95
CA VAL A 153 -0.80 -11.43 -5.41
C VAL A 153 0.61 -11.73 -4.91
N GLN A 154 0.80 -12.89 -4.27
CA GLN A 154 2.12 -13.34 -3.82
C GLN A 154 3.05 -13.58 -5.02
N GLU A 155 2.60 -14.29 -6.04
CA GLU A 155 3.35 -14.56 -7.27
C GLU A 155 3.78 -13.27 -7.98
N MET A 156 2.89 -12.27 -8.04
CA MET A 156 3.23 -10.96 -8.61
C MET A 156 4.32 -10.24 -7.79
N ALA A 157 4.25 -10.31 -6.46
CA ALA A 157 5.27 -9.73 -5.58
C ALA A 157 6.61 -10.47 -5.71
N ASP A 158 6.58 -11.79 -5.77
CA ASP A 158 7.76 -12.64 -5.94
C ASP A 158 8.42 -12.44 -7.31
N LEU A 159 7.63 -12.21 -8.35
CA LEU A 159 8.13 -11.85 -9.67
C LEU A 159 8.91 -10.53 -9.63
N LEU A 160 8.34 -9.48 -9.01
CA LEU A 160 9.03 -8.19 -8.86
C LEU A 160 10.33 -8.29 -8.05
N LEU A 161 10.34 -9.13 -7.01
CA LEU A 161 11.56 -9.39 -6.22
C LEU A 161 12.59 -10.22 -7.00
N SER A 162 12.14 -11.18 -7.80
CA SER A 162 13.02 -12.01 -8.63
C SER A 162 13.76 -11.18 -9.68
N GLU A 163 13.09 -10.21 -10.30
CA GLU A 163 13.72 -9.24 -11.22
C GLU A 163 14.83 -8.42 -10.54
N ARG A 164 14.76 -8.22 -9.21
CA ARG A 164 15.80 -7.55 -8.41
C ARG A 164 16.88 -8.49 -7.88
N GLY A 165 16.73 -9.79 -8.07
CA GLY A 165 17.58 -10.81 -7.44
C GLY A 165 17.37 -10.94 -5.93
N GLU A 166 16.21 -10.55 -5.42
CA GLU A 166 15.87 -10.67 -4.00
C GLU A 166 15.16 -11.98 -3.66
N SER A 167 15.19 -12.35 -2.37
CA SER A 167 14.48 -13.52 -1.85
C SER A 167 12.96 -13.30 -1.82
N PRO A 168 12.16 -14.35 -2.05
CA PRO A 168 10.70 -14.26 -2.10
C PRO A 168 10.08 -13.70 -0.81
N VAL A 169 8.83 -13.27 -0.92
CA VAL A 169 8.05 -12.80 0.21
C VAL A 169 7.70 -13.94 1.17
N GLY A 170 7.54 -13.61 2.45
CA GLY A 170 7.15 -14.60 3.46
C GLY A 170 5.67 -15.00 3.35
N ILE A 171 5.31 -16.15 3.92
CA ILE A 171 3.95 -16.74 3.88
C ILE A 171 2.87 -15.75 4.36
N ASN A 172 3.16 -14.94 5.37
CA ASN A 172 2.22 -13.98 5.94
C ASN A 172 2.26 -12.60 5.25
N TRP A 173 3.06 -12.43 4.21
CA TRP A 173 3.22 -11.13 3.56
C TRP A 173 1.91 -10.64 2.94
N THR A 174 1.24 -11.47 2.13
CA THR A 174 0.00 -11.10 1.43
C THR A 174 -1.13 -10.73 2.38
N THR A 175 -1.32 -11.51 3.46
CA THR A 175 -2.36 -11.24 4.45
C THR A 175 -2.10 -9.93 5.21
N ASN A 176 -0.84 -9.63 5.54
CA ASN A 176 -0.46 -8.37 6.16
C ASN A 176 -0.54 -7.19 5.19
N PHE A 177 -0.19 -7.39 3.92
CA PHE A 177 -0.31 -6.39 2.85
C PHE A 177 -1.77 -5.93 2.70
N ILE A 178 -2.71 -6.87 2.62
CA ILE A 178 -4.15 -6.59 2.53
C ILE A 178 -4.67 -5.91 3.81
N LYS A 179 -4.21 -6.33 4.99
CA LYS A 179 -4.58 -5.68 6.26
C LYS A 179 -4.13 -4.21 6.31
N ARG A 180 -2.95 -3.91 5.75
CA ARG A 180 -2.37 -2.56 5.74
C ARG A 180 -3.00 -1.65 4.69
N ARG A 181 -3.37 -2.20 3.53
CA ARG A 181 -3.99 -1.46 2.42
C ARG A 181 -5.52 -1.60 2.47
N THR A 182 -6.17 -0.70 3.19
CA THR A 182 -7.64 -0.69 3.34
C THR A 182 -8.39 -0.58 2.00
N GLU A 183 -7.78 0.06 1.00
CA GLU A 183 -8.29 0.23 -0.37
C GLU A 183 -8.67 -1.10 -1.05
N ILE A 184 -7.87 -2.15 -0.83
CA ILE A 184 -8.08 -3.46 -1.47
C ILE A 184 -8.75 -4.47 -0.54
N LYS A 185 -8.90 -4.15 0.75
CA LYS A 185 -9.43 -5.06 1.76
C LYS A 185 -10.82 -5.59 1.42
N ALA A 186 -11.67 -4.74 0.84
CA ALA A 186 -13.04 -5.10 0.45
C ALA A 186 -13.11 -6.00 -0.80
N LYS A 187 -12.02 -6.11 -1.57
CA LYS A 187 -11.98 -6.87 -2.84
C LYS A 187 -11.67 -8.35 -2.65
N PHE A 188 -11.05 -8.69 -1.52
CA PHE A 188 -10.87 -10.07 -1.12
C PHE A 188 -12.12 -10.52 -0.37
N SER A 189 -12.82 -11.52 -0.91
CA SER A 189 -14.01 -12.08 -0.27
C SER A 189 -13.66 -12.53 1.15
N GLN A 190 -14.45 -12.07 2.11
CA GLN A 190 -14.43 -12.67 3.44
C GLN A 190 -15.14 -14.01 3.36
N LYS A 191 -14.58 -15.02 4.03
CA LYS A 191 -15.22 -16.34 4.17
C LYS A 191 -16.65 -16.12 4.67
N TYR A 192 -17.62 -16.50 3.85
CA TYR A 192 -19.03 -16.41 4.23
C TYR A 192 -19.28 -17.26 5.48
N ASP A 193 -20.02 -16.73 6.45
CA ASP A 193 -20.31 -17.48 7.67
C ASP A 193 -21.22 -18.66 7.32
N TYR A 194 -20.65 -19.86 7.43
CA TYR A 194 -21.33 -21.12 7.13
C TYR A 194 -22.60 -21.32 7.96
N LYS A 195 -22.66 -20.78 9.19
CA LYS A 195 -23.89 -20.82 10.00
C LYS A 195 -24.99 -19.99 9.37
N ARG A 196 -24.65 -18.87 8.72
CA ARG A 196 -25.59 -17.99 8.03
C ARG A 196 -26.10 -18.61 6.74
N ALA A 197 -25.22 -19.23 5.94
CA ALA A 197 -25.62 -19.99 4.75
C ALA A 197 -26.64 -21.08 5.07
N LYS A 198 -26.47 -21.78 6.19
CA LYS A 198 -27.42 -22.81 6.66
C LYS A 198 -28.79 -22.24 7.08
N CYS A 199 -28.87 -20.96 7.41
CA CYS A 199 -30.12 -20.29 7.79
C CYS A 199 -30.83 -19.63 6.61
N GLU A 200 -30.21 -19.61 5.42
CA GLU A 200 -30.72 -18.94 4.21
C GLU A 200 -31.45 -19.87 3.24
N ASP A 201 -31.68 -21.14 3.62
CA ASP A 201 -32.60 -22.04 2.93
C ASP A 201 -34.02 -21.94 3.54
N PRO A 202 -34.88 -21.01 3.11
CA PRO A 202 -36.31 -21.23 3.23
C PRO A 202 -36.68 -22.24 2.16
N LYS A 203 -37.08 -23.43 2.60
CA LYS A 203 -38.01 -24.29 1.85
C LYS A 203 -39.00 -23.37 1.13
N ILE A 204 -38.96 -23.38 -0.19
CA ILE A 204 -39.90 -22.69 -1.07
C ILE A 204 -41.31 -23.11 -0.57
N ILE A 205 -42.03 -22.17 0.05
CA ILE A 205 -43.48 -22.24 0.29
C ILE A 205 -44.15 -21.65 -0.93
#